data_AF-H1KRA4-F1
#
_entry.id   AF-H1KRA4-F1
#
_cell.length_a   1.000
_cell.length_b   1.000
_cell.length_c   1.000
_cell.angle_alpha   90.00
_cell.angle_beta   90.00
_cell.angle_gamma   90.00
#
_symmetry.space_group_name_H-M   'P 1'
#
loop_
_entity.id
_entity.type
_entity.pdbx_description
1 polymer ?
#
loop_
_entity_poly.entity_id
_entity_poly.type
_entity_poly.pdbx_seq_one_letter_code
_entity_poly.pdbx_strand_id
1 'polypeptide(L)'
;MTADAIAKLRLPRTAKTAYQSAARRAGKSLSAFVRTACDQAVAGLDTGAIRADLVAMRRHLNLVAAYADEAAAGGLDGPTARRLGQEAAAMRAILDRHLTVGRS
;
A
#
# COMPACT_ATOMS: atom_id res chain seq x y z
N MET A 1 -4.77 -1.84 34.10
CA MET A 1 -5.93 -2.05 33.21
C MET A 1 -6.42 -0.69 32.75
N THR A 2 -5.95 -0.21 31.58
CA THR A 2 -6.52 0.99 30.95
C THR A 2 -7.90 0.63 30.42
N ALA A 3 -8.94 1.27 30.95
CA ALA A 3 -10.31 1.09 30.48
C ALA A 3 -10.37 1.45 28.98
N ASP A 4 -10.93 0.54 28.17
CA ASP A 4 -11.17 0.75 26.74
C ASP A 4 -12.18 1.92 26.60
N ALA A 5 -11.68 3.15 26.44
CA ALA A 5 -12.51 4.34 26.41
C ALA A 5 -13.41 4.31 25.17
N ILE A 6 -14.72 4.19 25.38
CA ILE A 6 -15.69 4.18 24.27
C ILE A 6 -15.88 5.62 23.79
N ALA A 7 -15.19 5.99 22.70
CA ALA A 7 -15.44 7.24 22.00
C ALA A 7 -16.73 7.14 21.15
N LYS A 8 -17.70 8.03 21.40
CA LYS A 8 -18.92 8.15 20.59
C LYS A 8 -18.69 9.13 19.44
N LEU A 9 -18.57 8.62 18.22
CA LEU A 9 -18.43 9.44 17.01
C LEU A 9 -19.80 9.68 16.35
N ARG A 10 -20.17 10.95 16.15
CA ARG A 10 -21.32 11.30 15.31
C ARG A 10 -20.87 11.38 13.86
N LEU A 11 -21.49 10.57 13.01
CA LEU A 11 -21.26 10.54 11.58
C LEU A 11 -22.51 10.99 10.83
N PRO A 12 -22.39 11.82 9.78
CA PRO A 12 -23.46 12.02 8.82
C PRO A 12 -23.96 10.68 8.27
N ARG A 13 -25.26 10.57 7.98
CA ARG A 13 -25.90 9.31 7.57
C ARG A 13 -25.23 8.69 6.34
N THR A 14 -24.87 9.50 5.36
CA THR A 14 -24.15 9.10 4.14
C THR A 14 -22.78 8.52 4.44
N ALA A 15 -21.98 9.17 5.29
CA ALA A 15 -20.68 8.69 5.73
C ALA A 15 -20.80 7.37 6.51
N LYS A 16 -21.79 7.26 7.41
CA LYS A 16 -22.05 6.02 8.16
C LYS A 16 -22.35 4.85 7.23
N THR A 17 -23.19 5.05 6.20
CA THR A 17 -23.50 4.01 5.20
C THR A 17 -22.25 3.60 4.42
N ALA A 18 -21.41 4.55 4.02
CA ALA A 18 -20.15 4.24 3.33
C ALA A 18 -19.21 3.39 4.20
N TYR A 19 -19.01 3.76 5.47
CA TYR A 19 -18.18 3.00 6.40
C TYR A 19 -18.77 1.62 6.73
N GLN A 20 -20.10 1.50 6.86
CA GLN A 20 -20.75 0.21 7.08
C GLN A 20 -20.56 -0.73 5.89
N SER A 21 -20.70 -0.22 4.67
CA SER A 21 -20.44 -1.00 3.45
C SER A 21 -18.97 -1.42 3.36
N ALA A 22 -18.03 -0.53 3.70
CA ALA A 22 -16.61 -0.85 3.73
C ALA A 22 -16.28 -1.91 4.79
N ALA A 23 -16.84 -1.81 5.99
CA ALA A 23 -16.68 -2.78 7.07
C ALA A 23 -17.21 -4.18 6.67
N ARG A 24 -18.40 -4.23 6.03
CA ARG A 24 -18.97 -5.47 5.50
C ARG A 24 -18.08 -6.13 4.46
N ARG A 25 -17.53 -5.37 3.51
CA ARG A 25 -16.58 -5.90 2.51
C ARG A 25 -15.30 -6.45 3.15
N ALA A 26 -14.90 -5.89 4.29
CA ALA A 26 -13.76 -6.36 5.07
C ALA A 26 -14.10 -7.49 6.06
N GLY A 27 -15.35 -7.96 6.12
CA GLY A 27 -15.79 -8.98 7.07
C GLY A 27 -15.74 -8.55 8.54
N LYS A 28 -15.74 -7.24 8.82
CA LYS A 28 -15.59 -6.67 10.17
C LYS A 28 -16.86 -5.96 10.64
N SER A 29 -17.04 -5.88 11.97
CA SER A 29 -18.00 -4.93 12.54
C SER A 29 -17.56 -3.49 12.27
N LEU A 30 -18.51 -2.55 12.24
CA LEU A 30 -18.20 -1.13 12.01
C LEU A 30 -17.19 -0.59 13.04
N SER A 31 -17.36 -0.94 14.32
CA SER A 31 -16.49 -0.50 15.41
C SER A 31 -15.05 -1.01 15.24
N ALA A 32 -14.88 -2.30 14.91
CA ALA A 32 -13.57 -2.89 14.69
C ALA A 32 -12.89 -2.32 13.44
N PHE A 33 -13.67 -2.06 12.38
CA PHE A 33 -13.18 -1.43 11.16
C PHE A 33 -12.67 0.00 11.42
N VAL A 34 -13.45 0.82 12.13
CA VAL A 34 -13.06 2.20 12.47
C VAL A 34 -11.86 2.22 13.43
N ARG A 35 -11.83 1.35 14.44
CA ARG A 35 -10.67 1.23 15.35
C ARG A 35 -9.40 0.90 14.57
N THR A 36 -9.45 -0.10 13.69
CA THR A 36 -8.31 -0.45 12.81
C THR A 36 -7.86 0.76 11.97
N ALA A 37 -8.79 1.52 11.39
CA ALA A 37 -8.46 2.68 10.57
C ALA A 37 -7.83 3.82 11.40
N CYS A 38 -8.30 4.04 12.63
CA CYS A 38 -7.70 4.99 13.56
C CYS A 38 -6.30 4.56 14.00
N ASP A 39 -6.11 3.28 14.34
CA ASP A 39 -4.81 2.73 14.70
C ASP A 39 -3.82 2.87 13.52
N GLN A 40 -4.29 2.62 12.30
CA GLN A 40 -3.52 2.84 11.07
C GLN A 40 -3.15 4.32 10.89
N ALA A 41 -4.10 5.24 11.09
CA ALA A 41 -3.84 6.68 10.98
C ALA A 41 -2.84 7.17 12.04
N VAL A 42 -2.93 6.67 13.28
CA VAL A 42 -1.98 6.97 14.37
C VAL A 42 -0.60 6.39 14.07
N ALA A 43 -0.54 5.19 13.50
CA ALA A 43 0.71 4.57 13.03
C ALA A 43 1.28 5.21 11.76
N GLY A 44 0.68 6.30 11.25
CA GLY A 44 1.14 6.99 10.04
C GLY A 44 0.93 6.18 8.74
N LEU A 45 0.09 5.14 8.76
CA LEU A 45 -0.20 4.31 7.59
C LEU A 45 -1.20 5.00 6.66
N ASP A 46 -0.68 5.74 5.67
CA ASP A 46 -1.50 6.25 4.57
C ASP A 46 -1.82 5.11 3.58
N THR A 47 -2.97 4.47 3.79
CA THR A 47 -3.48 3.38 2.93
C THR A 47 -3.68 3.79 1.46
N GLY A 48 -3.89 5.09 1.19
CA GLY A 48 -3.99 5.63 -0.17
C GLY A 48 -2.63 5.67 -0.85
N ALA A 49 -1.63 6.22 -0.17
CA ALA A 49 -0.25 6.22 -0.64
C ALA A 49 0.28 4.79 -0.84
N ILE A 50 0.04 3.88 0.13
CA ILE A 50 0.42 2.46 0.03
C ILE A 50 -0.19 1.81 -1.22
N ARG A 51 -1.47 2.08 -1.51
CA ARG A 51 -2.10 1.51 -2.72
C ARG A 51 -1.48 2.06 -4.00
N ALA A 52 -1.18 3.36 -4.06
CA ALA A 52 -0.54 3.97 -5.21
C ALA A 52 0.87 3.39 -5.45
N ASP A 53 1.64 3.25 -4.37
CA ASP A 53 2.99 2.68 -4.38
C ASP A 53 2.97 1.18 -4.80
N LEU A 54 1.98 0.39 -4.36
CA LEU A 54 1.78 -0.99 -4.83
C LEU A 54 1.46 -1.08 -6.33
N VAL A 55 0.66 -0.14 -6.86
CA VAL A 55 0.37 -0.07 -8.30
C VAL A 55 1.63 0.28 -9.09
N ALA A 56 2.46 1.20 -8.58
CA ALA A 56 3.74 1.54 -9.19
C ALA A 56 4.71 0.34 -9.19
N MET A 57 4.85 -0.37 -8.06
CA MET A 57 5.65 -1.59 -7.98
C MET A 57 5.20 -2.65 -8.99
N ARG A 58 3.89 -2.86 -9.15
CA ARG A 58 3.37 -3.82 -10.16
C ARG A 58 3.81 -3.45 -11.58
N ARG A 59 3.84 -2.15 -11.92
CA ARG A 59 4.31 -1.70 -13.25
C ARG A 59 5.80 -1.98 -13.43
N HIS A 60 6.61 -1.65 -12.43
CA HIS A 60 8.05 -1.92 -12.45
C HIS A 60 8.34 -3.42 -12.57
N LEU A 61 7.64 -4.27 -11.81
CA LEU A 61 7.77 -5.73 -11.89
C LEU A 61 7.43 -6.28 -13.28
N ASN A 62 6.38 -5.77 -13.92
CA ASN A 62 6.03 -6.16 -15.29
C ASN A 62 7.13 -5.77 -16.30
N LEU A 63 7.76 -4.60 -16.12
CA LEU A 63 8.88 -4.17 -16.97
C LEU A 63 10.11 -5.04 -16.75
N VAL A 64 10.42 -5.39 -15.49
CA VAL A 64 11.50 -6.33 -15.18
C VAL A 64 11.26 -7.70 -15.80
N ALA A 65 10.02 -8.20 -15.77
CA ALA A 65 9.67 -9.47 -16.42
C ALA A 65 9.92 -9.42 -17.93
N ALA A 66 9.50 -8.35 -18.61
CA ALA A 66 9.76 -8.18 -20.04
C ALA A 66 11.26 -8.16 -20.37
N TYR A 67 12.07 -7.49 -19.55
CA TYR A 67 13.53 -7.48 -19.73
C TYR A 67 14.19 -8.84 -19.46
N ALA A 68 13.64 -9.64 -18.54
CA ALA A 68 14.10 -11.00 -18.30
C ALA A 68 13.80 -11.92 -19.49
N ASP A 69 12.63 -11.75 -20.12
CA ASP A 69 12.25 -12.50 -21.33
C ASP A 69 13.17 -12.12 -22.51
N GLU A 70 13.47 -10.83 -22.69
CA GLU A 70 14.44 -10.35 -23.70
C GLU A 70 15.86 -10.90 -23.44
N ALA A 71 16.29 -10.92 -22.18
CA ALA A 71 17.57 -11.51 -21.79
C ALA A 71 17.64 -13.01 -22.14
N ALA A 72 16.56 -13.75 -21.89
CA ALA A 72 16.46 -15.17 -22.22
C ALA A 72 16.46 -15.43 -23.73
N ALA A 73 15.99 -14.47 -24.53
CA ALA A 73 15.89 -14.60 -25.99
C ALA A 73 17.20 -14.32 -26.76
N GLY A 74 18.26 -13.85 -26.09
CA GLY A 74 19.53 -13.54 -26.77
C GLY A 74 20.43 -12.51 -26.08
N GLY A 75 20.07 -12.07 -24.87
CA GLY A 75 20.83 -11.12 -24.08
C GLY A 75 20.20 -9.73 -24.03
N LEU A 76 20.52 -9.02 -22.96
CA LEU A 76 20.09 -7.63 -22.74
C LEU A 76 21.09 -6.67 -23.39
N ASP A 77 20.62 -5.80 -24.27
CA ASP A 77 21.46 -4.71 -24.77
C ASP A 77 21.77 -3.69 -23.65
N GLY A 78 22.84 -2.91 -23.83
CA GLY A 78 23.29 -1.93 -22.84
C GLY A 78 22.21 -0.92 -22.42
N PRO A 79 21.45 -0.32 -23.35
CA PRO A 79 20.32 0.56 -23.03
C PRO A 79 19.24 -0.11 -22.16
N THR A 80 18.87 -1.33 -22.49
CA THR A 80 17.81 -2.08 -21.81
C THR A 80 18.27 -2.53 -20.41
N ALA A 81 19.53 -2.97 -20.28
CA ALA A 81 20.14 -3.25 -18.98
C ALA A 81 20.18 -2.01 -18.07
N ARG A 82 20.49 -0.84 -18.63
CA ARG A 82 20.48 0.43 -17.89
C ARG A 82 19.08 0.79 -17.43
N ARG A 83 18.06 0.58 -18.27
CA ARG A 83 16.66 0.84 -17.93
C ARG A 83 16.17 -0.10 -16.83
N LEU A 84 16.49 -1.40 -16.91
CA LEU A 84 16.22 -2.36 -15.83
C LEU A 84 16.82 -1.90 -14.49
N GLY A 85 18.05 -1.38 -14.48
CA GLY A 85 18.67 -0.81 -13.29
C GLY A 85 17.91 0.39 -12.71
N GLN A 86 17.34 1.25 -13.57
CA GLN A 86 16.51 2.38 -13.14
C GLN A 86 15.17 1.92 -12.55
N GLU A 87 14.51 0.95 -13.17
CA GLU A 87 13.26 0.36 -12.66
C GLU A 87 13.49 -0.33 -11.29
N ALA A 88 14.61 -1.04 -11.13
CA ALA A 88 14.99 -1.65 -9.86
C ALA A 88 15.29 -0.61 -8.77
N ALA A 89 15.97 0.48 -9.10
CA ALA A 89 16.21 1.59 -8.17
C ALA A 89 14.90 2.28 -7.75
N ALA A 90 13.95 2.46 -8.68
CA ALA A 90 12.64 3.02 -8.38
C ALA A 90 11.83 2.12 -7.43
N MET A 91 11.83 0.80 -7.66
CA MET A 91 11.21 -0.15 -6.73
C MET A 91 11.84 -0.10 -5.34
N ARG A 92 13.17 -0.01 -5.27
CA ARG A 92 13.89 0.08 -3.99
C ARG A 92 13.52 1.35 -3.21
N ALA A 93 13.41 2.50 -3.88
CA ALA A 93 13.00 3.75 -3.23
C ALA A 93 11.58 3.67 -2.64
N ILE A 94 10.65 2.97 -3.32
CA ILE A 94 9.30 2.71 -2.80
C ILE A 94 9.37 1.82 -1.55
N LEU A 95 10.14 0.74 -1.60
CA LEU A 95 10.31 -0.18 -0.47
C LEU A 95 10.93 0.52 0.74
N ASP A 96 11.98 1.32 0.53
CA ASP A 96 12.67 2.04 1.59
C ASP A 96 11.71 3.00 2.31
N ARG A 97 10.85 3.71 1.56
CA ARG A 97 9.81 4.59 2.13
C ARG A 97 8.85 3.83 3.06
N HIS A 98 8.42 2.64 2.68
CA HIS A 98 7.52 1.83 3.50
C HIS A 98 8.22 1.20 4.71
N LEU A 99 9.46 0.76 4.57
CA LEU A 99 10.22 0.14 5.65
C LEU A 99 10.66 1.17 6.72
N THR A 100 10.79 2.45 6.37
CA THR A 100 11.09 3.51 7.35
C THR A 100 9.94 3.82 8.31
N VAL A 101 8.68 3.57 7.91
CA VAL A 101 7.49 3.85 8.75
C VAL A 101 7.38 2.90 9.95
N GLY A 102 8.01 1.71 9.91
CA GLY A 102 7.97 0.71 10.99
C GLY A 102 9.09 0.81 12.04
N ARG A 103 9.93 1.86 12.02
CA ARG A 103 11.10 2.01 12.91
C ARG A 103 10.95 3.06 14.02
N SER A 104 9.75 3.62 14.21
CA SER A 104 9.49 4.67 15.22
C SER A 104 8.86 4.09 16.47
#